data_AF-Q55BI7-F1
#
_entry.id   AF-Q55BI7-F1
#
_cell.length_a   1.000
_cell.length_b   1.000
_cell.length_c   1.000
_cell.angle_alpha   90.00
_cell.angle_beta   90.00
_cell.angle_gamma   90.00
#
_symmetry.space_group_name_H-M   'P 1'
#
loop_
_entity.id
_entity.type
_entity.pdbx_description
1 polymer ?
#
loop_
_entity_poly.entity_id
_entity_poly.type
_entity_poly.pdbx_seq_one_letter_code
_entity_poly.pdbx_strand_id
1 'polypeptide(L)'
;MKLIIKLICFITLLLLNKSIVESKYYGVQHLESYYNIIEIGTKNSIFKLDYSHYGDILGNNFKSFEKVVSGNFVDGYFQIDKVFRQLVHPGRQFDYSIDDKFYTIRENTSIIEQLNFELNNKVMTNVDQTYSDEVPNFHSSWLLKKVSDGEAVFTTINNLITASQGIVEADYIWISTPDPVGCPPIKDKCAFPFILTPTYTRDDNRCIKFTGCVRILKNPLCIFDLTSCPAFYKKVSFASSPDACIKIYCDPNF
;
A
#
# COMPACT_ATOMS: atom_id res chain seq x y z
N MET A 1 -50.56 19.22 1.48
CA MET A 1 -49.81 17.94 1.56
C MET A 1 -48.45 17.95 0.85
N LYS A 2 -48.28 18.60 -0.33
CA LYS A 2 -46.98 18.64 -1.06
C LYS A 2 -45.82 19.34 -0.31
N LEU A 3 -46.09 20.29 0.60
CA LEU A 3 -45.04 21.06 1.29
C LEU A 3 -44.32 20.27 2.39
N ILE A 4 -45.03 19.40 3.11
CA ILE A 4 -44.48 18.62 4.23
C ILE A 4 -43.48 17.56 3.72
N ILE A 5 -43.75 16.95 2.56
CA ILE A 5 -42.85 15.97 1.94
C ILE A 5 -41.51 16.61 1.54
N LYS A 6 -41.50 17.86 1.05
CA LYS A 6 -40.25 18.56 0.71
C LYS A 6 -39.40 18.87 1.93
N LEU A 7 -40.01 19.28 3.05
CA LEU A 7 -39.29 19.62 4.26
C LEU A 7 -38.65 18.38 4.90
N ILE A 8 -39.37 17.24 4.92
CA ILE A 8 -38.82 15.98 5.40
C ILE A 8 -37.64 15.56 4.54
N CYS A 9 -37.75 15.55 3.21
CA CYS A 9 -36.61 15.25 2.32
C CYS A 9 -35.41 16.17 2.55
N PHE A 10 -35.62 17.46 2.84
CA PHE A 10 -34.53 18.40 3.09
C PHE A 10 -33.79 18.10 4.41
N ILE A 11 -34.54 17.75 5.47
CA ILE A 11 -33.96 17.37 6.76
C ILE A 11 -33.26 16.01 6.66
N THR A 12 -33.81 15.01 5.96
CA THR A 12 -33.08 13.75 5.73
C THR A 12 -31.81 13.94 4.90
N LEU A 13 -31.81 14.84 3.91
CA LEU A 13 -30.61 15.15 3.13
C LEU A 13 -29.54 15.87 3.98
N LEU A 14 -29.95 16.78 4.87
CA LEU A 14 -29.06 17.45 5.83
C LEU A 14 -28.47 16.50 6.88
N LEU A 15 -29.23 15.50 7.33
CA LEU A 15 -28.75 14.47 8.26
C LEU A 15 -27.91 13.38 7.56
N LEU A 16 -28.10 13.16 6.25
CA LEU A 16 -27.26 12.29 5.42
C LEU A 16 -25.96 12.97 5.00
N ASN A 17 -25.92 14.29 4.99
CA ASN A 17 -24.67 15.07 5.08
C ASN A 17 -24.09 15.02 6.50
N LYS A 18 -24.01 13.82 7.10
CA LYS A 18 -22.86 13.53 7.97
C LYS A 18 -21.67 13.94 7.11
N SER A 19 -21.05 15.07 7.46
CA SER A 19 -19.74 15.42 6.94
C SER A 19 -18.92 14.15 7.09
N ILE A 20 -18.63 13.49 5.97
CA ILE A 20 -17.67 12.39 5.96
C ILE A 20 -16.40 13.08 6.44
N VAL A 21 -16.08 12.91 7.72
CA VAL A 21 -14.89 13.49 8.31
C VAL A 21 -13.76 12.82 7.57
N GLU A 22 -13.11 13.55 6.68
CA GLU A 22 -12.00 13.04 5.88
C GLU A 22 -10.93 12.55 6.84
N SER A 23 -10.55 11.27 6.71
CA SER A 23 -9.59 10.65 7.61
C SER A 23 -8.25 11.35 7.50
N LYS A 24 -7.72 11.76 8.64
CA LYS A 24 -6.40 12.35 8.74
C LYS A 24 -5.33 11.27 8.79
N TYR A 25 -4.10 11.63 8.42
CA TYR A 25 -2.96 10.72 8.41
C TYR A 25 -1.96 11.07 9.50
N TYR A 26 -1.41 10.04 10.14
CA TYR A 26 -0.51 10.17 11.28
C TYR A 26 0.68 9.24 11.13
N GLY A 27 1.88 9.77 11.35
CA GLY A 27 3.07 8.94 11.55
C GLY A 27 3.05 8.31 12.93
N VAL A 28 3.51 7.07 13.04
CA VAL A 28 3.50 6.32 14.31
C VAL A 28 4.90 6.16 14.85
N GLN A 29 5.05 6.40 16.16
CA GLN A 29 6.24 6.08 16.94
C GLN A 29 5.86 5.16 18.10
N HIS A 30 6.50 3.99 18.17
CA HIS A 30 6.34 3.08 19.31
C HIS A 30 7.24 3.50 20.47
N LEU A 31 6.65 3.60 21.66
CA LEU A 31 7.32 3.77 22.94
C LEU A 31 6.89 2.60 23.84
N GLU A 32 7.73 2.20 24.81
CA GLU A 32 7.63 0.92 25.52
C GLU A 32 6.22 0.50 25.99
N SER A 33 5.35 1.46 26.37
CA SER A 33 3.98 1.21 26.85
C SER A 33 2.87 1.91 26.06
N TYR A 34 3.20 2.65 25.00
CA TYR A 34 2.21 3.42 24.23
C TYR A 34 2.74 3.82 22.85
N TYR A 35 1.85 4.25 21.96
CA TYR A 35 2.22 4.85 20.69
C TYR A 35 2.05 6.36 20.75
N ASN A 36 3.01 7.10 20.20
CA ASN A 36 2.76 8.45 19.73
C ASN A 36 2.25 8.36 18.30
N ILE A 37 1.14 9.02 18.01
CA ILE A 37 0.74 9.34 16.65
C ILE A 37 0.92 10.84 16.43
N ILE A 38 1.54 11.20 15.31
CA ILE A 38 1.88 12.58 14.96
C ILE A 38 1.17 12.91 13.66
N GLU A 39 0.22 13.85 13.70
CA GLU A 39 -0.50 14.25 12.49
C GLU A 39 0.50 14.79 11.46
N ILE A 40 0.53 14.13 10.30
CA ILE A 40 1.50 14.42 9.25
C ILE A 40 1.34 15.87 8.81
N GLY A 41 2.44 16.62 8.78
CA GLY A 41 2.42 18.03 8.39
C GLY A 41 2.18 19.03 9.49
N THR A 42 1.94 18.58 10.72
CA THR A 42 1.72 19.47 11.85
C THR A 42 2.93 19.45 12.79
N LYS A 43 3.20 20.59 13.43
CA LYS A 43 4.25 20.69 14.47
C LYS A 43 3.79 20.20 15.84
N ASN A 44 2.47 20.18 16.09
CA ASN A 44 1.94 20.23 17.45
C ASN A 44 0.89 19.17 17.78
N SER A 45 0.54 18.28 16.84
CA SER A 45 -0.50 17.26 17.06
C SER A 45 0.11 15.91 17.41
N ILE A 46 0.65 15.77 18.62
CA ILE A 46 1.11 14.47 19.14
C ILE A 46 0.02 13.93 20.06
N PHE A 47 -0.51 12.76 19.72
CA PHE A 47 -1.49 12.05 20.55
C PHE A 47 -0.91 10.73 21.04
N LYS A 48 -1.28 10.37 22.27
CA LYS A 48 -0.87 9.13 22.90
C LYS A 48 -1.97 8.07 22.74
N LEU A 49 -1.63 6.94 22.13
CA LEU A 49 -2.49 5.76 22.04
C LEU A 49 -2.01 4.67 22.98
N ASP A 50 -2.92 4.07 23.73
CA ASP A 50 -2.59 3.00 24.67
C ASP A 50 -2.22 1.71 23.93
N TYR A 51 -1.05 1.14 24.23
CA TYR A 51 -0.59 -0.10 23.61
C TYR A 51 -1.58 -1.26 23.76
N SER A 52 -2.28 -1.35 24.90
CA SER A 52 -3.24 -2.43 25.18
C SER A 52 -4.42 -2.49 24.19
N HIS A 53 -4.74 -1.38 23.52
CA HIS A 53 -5.84 -1.30 22.56
C HIS A 53 -5.39 -1.46 21.10
N TYR A 54 -4.13 -1.10 20.78
CA TYR A 54 -3.64 -1.05 19.40
C TYR A 54 -2.47 -1.99 19.12
N GLY A 55 -1.97 -2.72 20.14
CA GLY A 55 -0.84 -3.64 20.04
C GLY A 55 -0.98 -4.69 18.94
N ASP A 56 -2.17 -5.28 18.80
CA ASP A 56 -2.43 -6.31 17.78
C ASP A 56 -2.47 -5.74 16.35
N ILE A 57 -2.74 -4.44 16.21
CA ILE A 57 -2.87 -3.74 14.93
C ILE A 57 -1.52 -3.15 14.51
N LEU A 58 -0.84 -2.46 15.44
CA LEU A 58 0.39 -1.74 15.19
C LEU A 58 1.63 -2.57 15.50
N GLY A 59 1.52 -3.67 16.25
CA GLY A 59 2.64 -4.50 16.65
C GLY A 59 3.67 -3.76 17.51
N ASN A 60 4.80 -4.41 17.75
CA ASN A 60 5.95 -3.83 18.43
C ASN A 60 7.16 -3.81 17.48
N ASN A 61 8.24 -3.13 17.89
CA ASN A 61 9.55 -3.20 17.23
C ASN A 61 9.59 -2.66 15.78
N PHE A 62 9.07 -1.47 15.55
CA PHE A 62 9.25 -0.72 14.30
C PHE A 62 9.92 0.63 14.56
N LYS A 63 10.63 1.16 13.56
CA LYS A 63 11.24 2.50 13.66
C LYS A 63 10.16 3.59 13.63
N SER A 64 10.44 4.76 14.22
CA SER A 64 9.56 5.93 14.06
C SER A 64 9.24 6.16 12.58
N PHE A 65 7.95 6.38 12.27
CA PHE A 65 7.44 6.58 10.91
C PHE A 65 7.61 5.39 9.93
N GLU A 66 8.06 4.20 10.38
CA GLU A 66 7.94 2.99 9.55
C GLU A 66 6.46 2.64 9.29
N LYS A 67 5.57 3.09 10.18
CA LYS A 67 4.12 2.99 10.03
C LYS A 67 3.47 4.36 9.94
N VAL A 68 2.49 4.45 9.07
CA VAL A 68 1.54 5.56 8.97
C VAL A 68 0.14 4.98 9.18
N VAL A 69 -0.74 5.72 9.83
CA VAL A 69 -2.16 5.33 10.00
C VAL A 69 -3.05 6.43 9.46
N SER A 70 -4.21 6.05 8.92
CA SER A 70 -5.32 6.98 8.71
C SER A 70 -6.39 6.75 9.75
N GLY A 71 -7.03 7.81 10.23
CA GLY A 71 -8.06 7.70 11.26
C GLY A 71 -8.61 9.03 11.74
N ASN A 72 -9.54 8.94 12.68
CA ASN A 72 -10.23 10.10 13.26
C ASN A 72 -10.44 9.93 14.76
N PHE A 73 -10.54 11.05 15.49
CA PHE A 73 -10.99 11.03 16.88
C PHE A 73 -12.52 10.99 16.94
N VAL A 74 -13.06 9.95 17.56
CA VAL A 74 -14.50 9.75 17.79
C VAL A 74 -14.70 9.52 19.28
N ASP A 75 -15.51 10.38 19.92
CA ASP A 75 -15.85 10.28 21.34
C ASP A 75 -14.64 10.16 22.28
N GLY A 76 -13.54 10.84 21.93
CA GLY A 76 -12.28 10.83 22.72
C GLY A 76 -11.34 9.66 22.43
N TYR A 77 -11.71 8.73 21.54
CA TYR A 77 -10.87 7.61 21.11
C TYR A 77 -10.39 7.81 19.68
N PHE A 78 -9.19 7.30 19.37
CA PHE A 78 -8.70 7.30 18.00
C PHE A 78 -9.16 6.05 17.26
N GLN A 79 -10.00 6.21 16.26
CA GLN A 79 -10.41 5.11 15.39
C GLN A 79 -9.45 5.03 14.20
N ILE A 80 -8.71 3.91 14.11
CA ILE A 80 -7.85 3.61 12.96
C ILE A 80 -8.72 3.08 11.82
N ASP A 81 -8.64 3.72 10.67
CA ASP A 81 -9.30 3.27 9.43
C ASP A 81 -8.37 2.38 8.60
N LYS A 82 -7.11 2.78 8.44
CA LYS A 82 -6.09 2.02 7.69
C LYS A 82 -4.72 2.10 8.37
N VAL A 83 -3.93 1.06 8.20
CA VAL A 83 -2.52 1.00 8.59
C VAL A 83 -1.68 0.83 7.34
N PHE A 84 -0.69 1.70 7.16
CA PHE A 84 0.26 1.67 6.08
C PHE A 84 1.65 1.34 6.62
N ARG A 85 2.40 0.50 5.91
CA ARG A 85 3.76 0.12 6.26
C ARG A 85 4.74 0.50 5.17
N GLN A 86 5.85 1.10 5.58
CA GLN A 86 6.90 1.58 4.70
C GLN A 86 7.53 0.42 3.91
N LEU A 87 7.70 0.63 2.61
CA LEU A 87 8.57 -0.18 1.77
C LEU A 87 10.03 0.17 2.07
N VAL A 88 10.84 -0.84 2.37
CA VAL A 88 12.26 -0.63 2.64
C VAL A 88 12.99 -0.43 1.31
N HIS A 89 13.60 0.73 1.11
CA HIS A 89 14.44 0.98 -0.05
C HIS A 89 15.87 0.52 0.27
N PRO A 90 16.46 -0.47 -0.43
CA PRO A 90 17.79 -0.97 -0.12
C PRO A 90 18.85 0.15 -0.05
N GLY A 91 19.66 0.16 1.01
CA GLY A 91 20.72 1.16 1.15
C GLY A 91 20.24 2.59 1.46
N ARG A 92 18.93 2.85 1.54
CA ARG A 92 18.37 4.14 1.95
C ARG A 92 17.61 3.99 3.26
N GLN A 93 17.86 4.90 4.19
CA GLN A 93 17.07 5.03 5.42
C GLN A 93 16.19 6.25 5.30
N PHE A 94 14.93 6.14 5.71
CA PHE A 94 14.08 7.30 5.91
C PHE A 94 14.35 7.89 7.28
N ASP A 95 14.59 9.20 7.32
CA ASP A 95 14.63 9.99 8.54
C ASP A 95 13.58 11.10 8.40
N TYR A 96 12.57 11.07 9.26
CA TYR A 96 11.44 11.98 9.15
C TYR A 96 11.89 13.41 9.44
N SER A 97 11.63 14.30 8.48
CA SER A 97 11.70 15.74 8.66
C SER A 97 10.31 16.35 8.63
N ILE A 98 10.12 17.43 9.38
CA ILE A 98 8.87 18.21 9.32
C ILE A 98 8.66 18.93 7.99
N ASP A 99 9.72 19.08 7.21
CA ASP A 99 9.66 19.67 5.87
C ASP A 99 9.30 18.62 4.80
N ASP A 100 9.23 17.33 5.16
CA ASP A 100 8.83 16.26 4.26
C ASP A 100 7.36 16.41 3.87
N LYS A 101 7.08 16.27 2.58
CA LYS A 101 5.73 16.35 2.04
C LYS A 101 5.21 14.96 1.75
N PHE A 102 4.08 14.65 2.37
CA PHE A 102 3.40 13.40 2.19
C PHE A 102 2.22 13.60 1.25
N TYR A 103 1.99 12.58 0.44
CA TYR A 103 0.98 12.57 -0.59
C TYR A 103 0.22 11.26 -0.56
N THR A 104 -1.04 11.32 -0.98
CA THR A 104 -1.84 10.16 -1.33
C THR A 104 -2.59 10.45 -2.63
N ILE A 105 -3.12 9.41 -3.28
CA ILE A 105 -4.08 9.58 -4.38
C ILE A 105 -5.47 9.40 -3.80
N ARG A 106 -6.38 10.33 -4.09
CA ARG A 106 -7.78 10.16 -3.70
C ARG A 106 -8.37 8.98 -4.45
N GLU A 107 -8.97 8.05 -3.71
CA GLU A 107 -9.51 6.79 -4.21
C GLU A 107 -10.34 6.98 -5.49
N ASN A 108 -10.08 6.14 -6.51
CA ASN A 108 -10.76 6.16 -7.81
C ASN A 108 -10.62 7.48 -8.58
N THR A 109 -9.62 8.29 -8.26
CA THR A 109 -9.28 9.52 -9.00
C THR A 109 -7.80 9.55 -9.36
N SER A 110 -7.40 10.46 -10.24
CA SER A 110 -5.98 10.77 -10.51
C SER A 110 -5.53 12.03 -9.77
N ILE A 111 -6.20 12.40 -8.68
CA ILE A 111 -5.91 13.61 -7.91
C ILE A 111 -4.96 13.23 -6.78
N ILE A 112 -3.77 13.83 -6.79
CA ILE A 112 -2.89 13.81 -5.61
C ILE A 112 -3.42 14.81 -4.60
N GLU A 113 -3.54 14.34 -3.37
CA GLU A 113 -3.74 15.14 -2.19
C GLU A 113 -2.41 15.21 -1.42
N GLN A 114 -1.97 16.43 -1.14
CA GLN A 114 -0.88 16.67 -0.22
C GLN A 114 -1.43 16.64 1.21
N LEU A 115 -1.00 15.68 2.02
CA LEU A 115 -1.56 15.42 3.35
C LEU A 115 -1.16 16.47 4.40
N ASN A 116 -0.06 17.19 4.17
CA ASN A 116 0.46 18.20 5.10
C ASN A 116 0.10 19.65 4.76
N PHE A 117 -0.73 19.92 3.73
CA PHE A 117 -1.04 21.30 3.35
C PHE A 117 -2.48 21.44 2.86
N GLU A 118 -3.14 22.53 3.24
CA GLU A 118 -4.48 22.84 2.73
C GLU A 118 -4.43 23.08 1.22
N LEU A 119 -5.07 22.18 0.45
CA LEU A 119 -5.65 22.43 -0.88
C LEU A 119 -4.67 22.82 -2.00
N ASN A 120 -3.70 21.95 -2.32
CA ASN A 120 -3.09 21.91 -3.65
C ASN A 120 -3.37 20.57 -4.35
N ASN A 121 -4.61 20.36 -4.77
CA ASN A 121 -4.97 19.21 -5.59
C ASN A 121 -4.31 19.36 -6.97
N LYS A 122 -3.54 18.34 -7.38
CA LYS A 122 -2.96 18.26 -8.73
C LYS A 122 -3.43 17.00 -9.42
N VAL A 123 -3.80 17.13 -10.70
CA VAL A 123 -4.11 15.97 -11.55
C VAL A 123 -2.81 15.35 -12.02
N MET A 124 -2.72 14.03 -11.87
CA MET A 124 -1.54 13.23 -12.19
C MET A 124 -1.78 12.30 -13.35
N THR A 125 -0.68 11.99 -14.05
CA THR A 125 -0.64 10.95 -15.07
C THR A 125 0.13 9.72 -14.60
N ASN A 126 1.17 9.88 -13.77
CA ASN A 126 2.01 8.76 -13.34
C ASN A 126 2.77 8.99 -12.02
N VAL A 127 3.12 7.92 -11.31
CA VAL A 127 4.05 7.95 -10.16
C VAL A 127 5.28 7.12 -10.51
N ASP A 128 6.43 7.78 -10.58
CA ASP A 128 7.72 7.15 -10.84
C ASP A 128 8.37 6.75 -9.51
N GLN A 129 9.07 5.62 -9.50
CA GLN A 129 9.70 5.06 -8.31
C GLN A 129 10.89 4.19 -8.69
N THR A 130 11.89 4.08 -7.80
CA THR A 130 13.16 3.38 -8.08
C THR A 130 13.30 2.01 -7.41
N TYR A 131 12.26 1.46 -6.77
CA TYR A 131 12.33 0.13 -6.16
C TYR A 131 12.64 -0.96 -7.16
N SER A 132 12.22 -0.79 -8.43
CA SER A 132 12.47 -1.79 -9.49
C SER A 132 13.94 -1.84 -9.93
N ASP A 133 14.70 -0.77 -9.67
CA ASP A 133 16.13 -0.69 -9.99
C ASP A 133 16.99 -1.35 -8.91
N GLU A 134 16.52 -1.36 -7.66
CA GLU A 134 17.27 -1.84 -6.50
C GLU A 134 16.78 -3.19 -5.94
N VAL A 135 15.53 -3.58 -6.23
CA VAL A 135 14.93 -4.84 -5.79
C VAL A 135 14.69 -5.72 -7.02
N PRO A 136 15.51 -6.77 -7.23
CA PRO A 136 15.34 -7.68 -8.35
C PRO A 136 13.95 -8.31 -8.35
N ASN A 137 13.34 -8.43 -9.54
CA ASN A 137 12.00 -9.02 -9.70
C ASN A 137 10.93 -8.35 -8.82
N PHE A 138 11.06 -7.04 -8.55
CA PHE A 138 10.03 -6.29 -7.84
C PHE A 138 8.74 -6.22 -8.64
N HIS A 139 7.60 -6.33 -7.95
CA HIS A 139 6.29 -6.34 -8.60
C HIS A 139 5.76 -4.92 -8.82
N SER A 140 6.30 -4.20 -9.82
CA SER A 140 6.02 -2.77 -10.03
C SER A 140 4.55 -2.47 -10.33
N SER A 141 3.86 -3.34 -11.07
CA SER A 141 2.43 -3.13 -11.39
C SER A 141 1.52 -3.19 -10.16
N TRP A 142 1.83 -4.06 -9.18
CA TRP A 142 1.17 -4.06 -7.87
C TRP A 142 1.39 -2.73 -7.13
N LEU A 143 2.62 -2.21 -7.13
CA LEU A 143 2.92 -0.96 -6.45
C LEU A 143 2.16 0.21 -7.09
N LEU A 144 2.19 0.29 -8.42
CA LEU A 144 1.45 1.31 -9.17
C LEU A 144 -0.05 1.21 -8.90
N LYS A 145 -0.61 -0.01 -8.83
CA LYS A 145 -2.01 -0.23 -8.46
C LYS A 145 -2.32 0.26 -7.04
N LYS A 146 -1.48 -0.07 -6.05
CA LYS A 146 -1.64 0.39 -4.67
C LYS A 146 -1.63 1.92 -4.58
N VAL A 147 -0.75 2.57 -5.33
CA VAL A 147 -0.69 4.03 -5.41
C VAL A 147 -1.95 4.58 -6.09
N SER A 148 -2.37 4.07 -7.24
CA SER A 148 -3.54 4.56 -7.99
C SER A 148 -4.86 4.38 -7.25
N ASP A 149 -4.97 3.34 -6.43
CA ASP A 149 -6.18 3.04 -5.67
C ASP A 149 -6.29 3.88 -4.37
N GLY A 150 -5.31 4.74 -4.06
CA GLY A 150 -5.28 5.42 -2.75
C GLY A 150 -4.96 4.49 -1.58
N GLU A 151 -4.34 3.35 -1.87
CA GLU A 151 -3.88 2.33 -0.93
C GLU A 151 -2.38 2.51 -0.59
N ALA A 152 -1.83 3.70 -0.88
CA ALA A 152 -0.48 4.07 -0.55
C ALA A 152 -0.37 5.54 -0.12
N VAL A 153 0.55 5.80 0.81
CA VAL A 153 1.03 7.14 1.14
C VAL A 153 2.48 7.21 0.68
N PHE A 154 2.95 8.34 0.18
CA PHE A 154 4.33 8.48 -0.27
C PHE A 154 4.90 9.87 -0.02
N THR A 155 6.23 9.98 -0.01
CA THR A 155 6.96 11.25 0.09
C THR A 155 7.90 11.41 -1.10
N THR A 156 8.26 12.65 -1.39
CA THR A 156 9.20 13.03 -2.45
C THR A 156 10.37 13.78 -1.82
N ILE A 157 11.59 13.31 -2.01
CA ILE A 157 12.79 14.08 -1.71
C ILE A 157 12.87 15.22 -2.74
N ASN A 158 13.15 16.44 -2.29
CA ASN A 158 13.28 17.65 -3.14
C ASN A 158 12.00 18.18 -3.81
N ASN A 159 10.81 17.66 -3.49
CA ASN A 159 9.53 18.18 -4.03
C ASN A 159 9.43 18.21 -5.56
N LEU A 160 10.05 17.24 -6.24
CA LEU A 160 10.05 17.14 -7.70
C LEU A 160 8.68 16.64 -8.20
N ILE A 161 7.71 17.55 -8.26
CA ILE A 161 6.48 17.37 -9.03
C ILE A 161 6.68 18.08 -10.36
N THR A 162 6.89 17.35 -11.45
CA THR A 162 6.96 17.96 -12.79
C THR A 162 5.56 18.39 -13.21
N ALA A 163 5.20 19.64 -12.89
CA ALA A 163 3.88 20.21 -13.12
C ALA A 163 3.40 20.10 -14.58
N SER A 164 4.33 20.07 -15.55
CA SER A 164 4.03 19.95 -16.98
C SER A 164 3.58 18.56 -17.42
N GLN A 165 3.99 17.51 -16.70
CA GLN A 165 3.70 16.12 -17.07
C GLN A 165 2.75 15.43 -16.07
N GLY A 166 2.62 15.98 -14.85
CA GLY A 166 1.89 15.30 -13.79
C GLY A 166 2.57 13.99 -13.43
N ILE A 167 3.90 14.01 -13.35
CA ILE A 167 4.73 12.89 -12.88
C ILE A 167 5.34 13.29 -11.54
N VAL A 168 5.28 12.36 -10.59
CA VAL A 168 5.82 12.52 -9.24
C VAL A 168 6.78 11.38 -9.00
N GLU A 169 8.01 11.74 -8.65
CA GLU A 169 9.02 10.79 -8.21
C GLU A 169 8.83 10.52 -6.72
N ALA A 170 8.39 9.31 -6.39
CA ALA A 170 8.16 8.87 -5.01
C ALA A 170 9.38 8.10 -4.49
N ASP A 171 10.05 8.66 -3.48
CA ASP A 171 11.24 8.06 -2.87
C ASP A 171 10.89 7.01 -1.81
N TYR A 172 10.01 7.35 -0.87
CA TYR A 172 9.54 6.42 0.15
C TYR A 172 8.03 6.27 0.06
N ILE A 173 7.58 5.02 0.12
CA ILE A 173 6.17 4.65 -0.06
C ILE A 173 5.75 3.77 1.10
N TRP A 174 4.58 4.04 1.67
CA TRP A 174 3.89 3.25 2.67
C TRP A 174 2.67 2.61 2.02
N ILE A 175 2.54 1.28 2.11
CA ILE A 175 1.45 0.54 1.49
C ILE A 175 0.47 0.07 2.55
N SER A 176 -0.83 0.14 2.24
CA SER A 176 -1.88 -0.35 3.12
C SER A 176 -1.74 -1.86 3.43
N THR A 177 -2.04 -2.22 4.66
CA THR A 177 -2.03 -3.60 5.18
C THR A 177 -3.43 -4.02 5.64
N PRO A 178 -3.78 -5.32 5.57
CA PRO A 178 -2.95 -6.44 5.12
C PRO A 178 -2.74 -6.47 3.59
N ASP A 179 -1.63 -7.05 3.13
CA ASP A 179 -1.33 -7.29 1.71
C ASP A 179 -0.80 -8.73 1.51
N PRO A 180 -1.33 -9.53 0.57
CA PRO A 180 -2.48 -9.25 -0.31
C PRO A 180 -3.82 -9.36 0.43
N VAL A 181 -4.83 -8.64 -0.05
CA VAL A 181 -6.19 -8.69 0.50
C VAL A 181 -6.95 -9.88 -0.11
N GLY A 182 -7.06 -10.99 0.64
CA GLY A 182 -8.08 -12.02 0.39
C GLY A 182 -8.00 -12.73 -0.97
N CYS A 183 -6.87 -13.36 -1.29
CA CYS A 183 -6.75 -14.15 -2.53
C CYS A 183 -7.59 -15.44 -2.48
N PRO A 184 -8.28 -15.82 -3.57
CA PRO A 184 -9.00 -17.09 -3.64
C PRO A 184 -8.07 -18.30 -3.42
N PRO A 185 -8.55 -19.37 -2.75
CA PRO A 185 -7.77 -20.59 -2.61
C PRO A 185 -7.58 -21.27 -3.96
N ILE A 186 -6.34 -21.65 -4.27
CA ILE A 186 -6.02 -22.45 -5.45
C ILE A 186 -6.40 -23.90 -5.17
N LYS A 187 -7.43 -24.41 -5.87
CA LYS A 187 -7.89 -25.81 -5.74
C LYS A 187 -7.53 -26.67 -6.95
N ASP A 188 -7.10 -26.05 -8.03
CA ASP A 188 -6.83 -26.72 -9.29
C ASP A 188 -5.61 -27.64 -9.19
N LYS A 189 -5.71 -28.80 -9.84
CA LYS A 189 -4.65 -29.80 -9.93
C LYS A 189 -4.56 -30.31 -11.36
N CYS A 190 -3.36 -30.66 -11.77
CA CYS A 190 -3.15 -31.32 -13.05
C CYS A 190 -3.48 -32.80 -12.98
N ALA A 191 -4.14 -33.29 -14.03
CA ALA A 191 -4.15 -34.72 -14.31
C ALA A 191 -2.70 -35.17 -14.57
N PHE A 192 -2.32 -36.36 -14.11
CA PHE A 192 -0.98 -36.92 -14.33
C PHE A 192 0.17 -36.02 -13.81
N PRO A 193 0.30 -35.83 -12.48
CA PRO A 193 1.29 -34.91 -11.89
C PRO A 193 2.76 -35.26 -12.19
N PHE A 194 3.04 -36.47 -12.68
CA PHE A 194 4.36 -36.90 -13.13
C PHE A 194 4.72 -36.40 -14.54
N ILE A 195 3.74 -35.90 -15.30
CA ILE A 195 3.89 -35.45 -16.70
C ILE A 195 3.54 -33.96 -16.81
N LEU A 196 2.53 -33.51 -16.06
CA LEU A 196 2.02 -32.14 -16.12
C LEU A 196 2.29 -31.39 -14.82
N THR A 197 2.78 -30.16 -14.94
CA THR A 197 2.98 -29.23 -13.83
C THR A 197 1.93 -28.13 -13.88
N PRO A 198 1.27 -27.81 -12.76
CA PRO A 198 0.37 -26.68 -12.71
C PRO A 198 1.17 -25.39 -12.85
N THR A 199 0.68 -24.49 -13.70
CA THR A 199 1.26 -23.19 -13.95
C THR A 199 0.35 -22.09 -13.43
N TYR A 200 0.98 -20.99 -13.05
CA TYR A 200 0.30 -19.88 -12.44
C TYR A 200 0.74 -18.55 -13.04
N THR A 201 -0.14 -17.59 -12.88
CA THR A 201 0.12 -16.17 -13.07
C THR A 201 -0.14 -15.45 -11.75
N ARG A 202 0.38 -14.25 -11.61
CA ARG A 202 0.15 -13.39 -10.46
C ARG A 202 -0.39 -12.06 -10.96
N ASP A 203 -1.51 -11.61 -10.39
CA ASP A 203 -2.12 -10.33 -10.75
C ASP A 203 -1.62 -9.18 -9.88
N ASP A 204 -2.08 -7.96 -10.18
CA ASP A 204 -1.68 -6.74 -9.47
C ASP A 204 -2.18 -6.66 -8.02
N ASN A 205 -3.07 -7.57 -7.60
CA ASN A 205 -3.42 -7.76 -6.18
C ASN A 205 -2.52 -8.80 -5.51
N ARG A 206 -1.42 -9.18 -6.19
CA ARG A 206 -0.48 -10.21 -5.77
C ARG A 206 -1.10 -11.60 -5.62
N CYS A 207 -2.30 -11.83 -6.14
CA CYS A 207 -2.96 -13.12 -6.08
C CYS A 207 -2.48 -14.06 -7.16
N ILE A 208 -2.16 -15.29 -6.76
CA ILE A 208 -1.73 -16.35 -7.66
C ILE A 208 -2.97 -17.00 -8.28
N LYS A 209 -3.02 -17.09 -9.61
CA LYS A 209 -4.11 -17.67 -10.39
C LYS A 209 -3.62 -18.87 -11.18
N PHE A 210 -4.32 -20.00 -11.05
CA PHE A 210 -4.07 -21.16 -11.89
C PHE A 210 -4.33 -20.81 -13.36
N THR A 211 -3.36 -21.09 -14.21
CA THR A 211 -3.41 -20.77 -15.65
C THR A 211 -3.58 -22.03 -16.51
N GLY A 212 -3.11 -23.18 -16.01
CA GLY A 212 -3.25 -24.45 -16.72
C GLY A 212 -2.16 -25.43 -16.35
N CYS A 213 -2.14 -26.54 -17.07
CA CYS A 213 -1.19 -27.63 -16.89
C CYS A 213 -0.29 -27.73 -18.11
N VAL A 214 1.01 -27.63 -17.91
CA VAL A 214 1.98 -27.74 -18.99
C VAL A 214 2.85 -28.97 -18.80
N ARG A 215 3.32 -29.55 -19.90
CA ARG A 215 4.17 -30.72 -19.85
C ARG A 215 5.52 -30.35 -19.25
N ILE A 216 6.00 -31.16 -18.31
CA ILE A 216 7.38 -31.08 -17.83
C ILE A 216 8.28 -31.43 -19.02
N LEU A 217 8.87 -30.41 -19.64
CA LEU A 217 10.00 -30.64 -20.52
C LEU A 217 11.14 -31.14 -19.65
N LYS A 218 11.85 -32.19 -20.08
CA LYS A 218 13.01 -32.70 -19.31
C LYS A 218 14.19 -31.70 -19.29
N ASN A 219 14.14 -30.69 -20.17
CA ASN A 219 15.23 -29.73 -20.34
C ASN A 219 14.67 -28.38 -20.83
N PRO A 220 13.80 -27.71 -20.07
CA PRO A 220 13.39 -26.37 -20.45
C PRO A 220 14.61 -25.46 -20.31
N LEU A 221 14.78 -24.49 -21.21
CA LEU A 221 15.77 -23.41 -21.05
C LEU A 221 15.38 -22.47 -19.90
N CYS A 222 14.92 -23.01 -18.76
CA CYS A 222 14.69 -22.24 -17.57
C CYS A 222 16.07 -21.87 -17.02
N ILE A 223 16.50 -20.65 -17.27
CA ILE A 223 17.63 -20.07 -16.57
C ILE A 223 17.24 -20.06 -15.09
N PHE A 224 17.99 -20.78 -14.26
CA PHE A 224 17.81 -20.70 -12.82
C PHE A 224 18.18 -19.29 -12.39
N ASP A 225 17.17 -18.46 -12.14
CA ASP A 225 17.38 -17.17 -11.52
C ASP A 225 17.73 -17.38 -10.03
N LEU A 226 19.04 -17.39 -9.77
CA LEU A 226 19.65 -17.51 -8.45
C LEU A 226 19.56 -16.21 -7.65
N THR A 227 18.96 -15.14 -8.20
CA THR A 227 18.87 -13.86 -7.51
C THR A 227 18.12 -14.02 -6.19
N SER A 228 18.78 -13.64 -5.11
CA SER A 228 18.19 -13.53 -3.78
C SER A 228 17.50 -12.18 -3.63
N CYS A 229 16.42 -12.16 -2.88
CA CYS A 229 15.80 -10.89 -2.50
C CYS A 229 16.67 -10.18 -1.44
N PRO A 230 16.74 -8.84 -1.47
CA PRO A 230 17.43 -8.08 -0.43
C PRO A 230 16.73 -8.25 0.93
N ALA A 231 17.38 -7.78 2.01
CA ALA A 231 16.78 -7.76 3.33
C ALA A 231 15.42 -7.05 3.32
N PHE A 232 14.49 -7.50 4.17
CA PHE A 232 13.09 -7.02 4.25
C PHE A 232 12.21 -7.41 3.06
N TYR A 233 12.73 -8.20 2.12
CA TYR A 233 11.95 -8.80 1.04
C TYR A 233 11.99 -10.33 1.13
N LYS A 234 10.85 -10.97 0.87
CA LYS A 234 10.68 -12.42 0.78
C LYS A 234 10.59 -12.85 -0.68
N LYS A 235 11.25 -13.97 -1.00
CA LYS A 235 11.18 -14.60 -2.31
C LYS A 235 9.84 -15.32 -2.45
N VAL A 236 9.05 -14.95 -3.46
CA VAL A 236 7.84 -15.66 -3.88
C VAL A 236 8.10 -16.26 -5.24
N SER A 237 7.83 -17.55 -5.40
CA SER A 237 8.10 -18.25 -6.66
C SER A 237 7.07 -19.31 -6.99
N PHE A 238 6.74 -19.45 -8.26
CA PHE A 238 5.80 -20.45 -8.77
C PHE A 238 6.11 -20.80 -10.22
N ALA A 239 5.72 -21.99 -10.66
CA ALA A 239 5.85 -22.41 -12.06
C ALA A 239 4.89 -21.57 -12.94
N SER A 240 5.37 -21.10 -14.09
CA SER A 240 4.59 -20.27 -15.02
C SER A 240 4.58 -20.86 -16.43
N SER A 241 3.52 -20.56 -17.18
CA SER A 241 3.34 -20.97 -18.59
C SER A 241 4.34 -20.22 -19.49
N PRO A 242 4.80 -20.79 -20.62
CA PRO A 242 4.42 -22.09 -21.21
C PRO A 242 5.21 -23.31 -20.73
N ASP A 243 6.39 -23.14 -20.14
CA ASP A 243 7.35 -24.25 -19.92
C ASP A 243 7.48 -24.69 -18.45
N ALA A 244 6.57 -24.23 -17.57
CA ALA A 244 6.65 -24.40 -16.12
C ALA A 244 7.94 -23.81 -15.50
N CYS A 245 8.58 -22.86 -16.17
CA CYS A 245 9.71 -22.15 -15.58
C CYS A 245 9.28 -21.41 -14.32
N ILE A 246 10.17 -21.42 -13.33
CA ILE A 246 9.92 -20.75 -12.06
C ILE A 246 10.00 -19.24 -12.31
N LYS A 247 8.87 -18.55 -12.12
CA LYS A 247 8.82 -17.09 -12.04
C LYS A 247 9.06 -16.68 -10.60
N ILE A 248 9.95 -15.71 -10.38
CA ILE A 248 10.35 -15.22 -9.06
C ILE A 248 9.88 -13.78 -8.90
N TYR A 249 9.49 -13.43 -7.68
CA TYR A 249 9.19 -12.07 -7.23
C TYR A 249 9.86 -11.81 -5.88
N CYS A 250 10.23 -10.56 -5.63
CA CYS A 250 10.66 -10.10 -4.31
C CYS A 250 9.60 -9.18 -3.70
N ASP A 251 8.84 -9.72 -2.75
CA ASP A 251 7.79 -8.98 -2.05
C ASP A 251 8.29 -8.45 -0.71
N PRO A 252 7.82 -7.30 -0.22
CA PRO A 252 8.01 -6.89 1.16
C PRO A 252 7.60 -8.00 2.14
N ASN A 253 8.36 -8.17 3.21
CA ASN A 253 8.20 -9.28 4.14
C ASN A 253 7.12 -9.06 5.22
N PHE A 254 6.41 -7.93 5.16
CA PHE A 254 5.36 -7.58 6.09
C PHE A 254 3.98 -8.11 5.72
#